data_AF-A0A2Z6NT38-F1
#
_entry.id   AF-A0A2Z6NT38-F1
#
_cell.length_a   1.000
_cell.length_b   1.000
_cell.length_c   1.000
_cell.angle_alpha   90.00
_cell.angle_beta   90.00
_cell.angle_gamma   90.00
#
_symmetry.space_group_name_H-M   'P 1'
#
loop_
_entity.id
_entity.type
_entity.pdbx_description
1 polymer ?
#
loop_
_entity_poly.entity_id
_entity_poly.type
_entity_poly.pdbx_seq_one_letter_code
_entity_poly.pdbx_strand_id
1 'polypeptide(L)'
;MHVTDLSGRETLVRITGGMKVKADRDESSPYAAMLAAQDVATRCKELGITALHIKLRATGGNKTKTPGPGAQAALRALARSGMKIGRIEDVTPIPSDSTRRKSGRRGRRL
;
A
#
# COMPACT_ATOMS: atom_id res chain seq x y z
N MET A 1 -2.87 -3.54 -1.26
CA MET A 1 -3.04 -3.02 -2.63
C MET A 1 -4.51 -2.81 -2.89
N HIS A 2 -4.90 -1.57 -3.19
CA HIS A 2 -6.28 -1.21 -3.47
C HIS A 2 -6.29 -0.36 -4.74
N VAL A 3 -6.94 -0.86 -5.78
CA VAL A 3 -7.05 -0.22 -7.08
C VAL A 3 -8.49 0.24 -7.26
N THR A 4 -8.63 1.48 -7.71
CA THR A 4 -9.92 2.18 -7.86
C THR A 4 -9.98 2.86 -9.21
N ASP A 5 -11.17 3.32 -9.59
CA ASP A 5 -11.35 4.26 -10.68
C ASP A 5 -10.70 5.63 -10.36
N LEU A 6 -10.67 6.55 -11.33
CA LEU A 6 -10.03 7.85 -11.16
C LEU A 6 -10.73 8.73 -10.10
N SER A 7 -12.03 8.56 -9.89
CA SER A 7 -12.77 9.25 -8.83
C SER A 7 -12.48 8.71 -7.44
N GLY A 8 -11.95 7.48 -7.33
CA GLY A 8 -11.66 6.79 -6.08
C GLY A 8 -12.90 6.23 -5.37
N ARG A 9 -14.06 6.20 -6.03
CA ARG A 9 -15.33 5.75 -5.46
C ARG A 9 -15.56 4.27 -5.70
N GLU A 10 -15.25 3.79 -6.90
CA GLU A 10 -15.44 2.40 -7.29
C GLU A 10 -14.15 1.60 -7.11
N THR A 11 -14.28 0.43 -6.50
CA THR A 11 -13.14 -0.46 -6.25
C THR A 11 -13.09 -1.56 -7.30
N LEU A 12 -11.96 -1.66 -7.98
CA LEU A 12 -11.72 -2.68 -9.00
C LEU A 12 -11.10 -3.91 -8.37
N VAL A 13 -10.05 -3.71 -7.57
CA VAL A 13 -9.33 -4.82 -6.92
C VAL A 13 -8.87 -4.41 -5.53
N ARG A 14 -9.07 -5.29 -4.54
CA ARG A 14 -8.51 -5.15 -3.21
C ARG A 14 -7.84 -6.46 -2.78
N ILE A 15 -6.53 -6.41 -2.58
CA ILE A 15 -5.73 -7.55 -2.11
C ILE A 15 -4.79 -7.05 -1.01
N THR A 16 -4.75 -7.75 0.12
CA THR A 16 -3.85 -7.46 1.24
C THR A 16 -2.68 -8.44 1.26
N GLY A 17 -1.59 -8.07 1.97
CA GLY A 17 -0.45 -8.97 2.16
C GLY A 17 -0.86 -10.25 2.92
N GLY A 18 -1.69 -10.12 3.96
CA GLY A 18 -2.20 -11.25 4.73
C GLY A 18 -3.06 -12.24 3.95
N MET A 19 -3.65 -11.85 2.81
CA MET A 19 -4.33 -12.82 1.93
C MET A 19 -3.35 -13.80 1.25
N LYS A 20 -2.05 -13.50 1.24
CA LYS A 20 -1.02 -14.29 0.54
C LYS A 20 -0.12 -15.08 1.47
N VAL A 21 -0.24 -14.89 2.78
CA VAL A 21 0.56 -15.57 3.79
C VAL A 21 -0.33 -16.08 4.91
N LYS A 22 0.03 -17.22 5.50
CA LYS A 22 -0.73 -17.80 6.63
C LYS A 22 -0.26 -17.30 8.00
N ALA A 23 0.93 -16.68 8.05
CA ALA A 23 1.52 -16.20 9.29
C ALA A 23 1.26 -14.71 9.47
N ASP A 24 0.65 -14.34 10.59
CA ASP A 24 0.25 -12.95 10.91
C ASP A 24 1.42 -11.96 10.91
N ARG A 25 2.61 -12.42 11.31
CA ARG A 25 3.82 -11.58 11.34
C ARG A 25 4.31 -11.19 9.93
N ASP A 26 4.01 -12.03 8.93
CA ASP A 26 4.54 -11.89 7.58
C ASP A 26 3.61 -11.06 6.67
N GLU A 27 2.50 -10.55 7.19
CA GLU A 27 1.56 -9.71 6.44
C GLU A 27 2.21 -8.45 5.87
N SER A 28 3.18 -7.89 6.60
CA SER A 28 3.92 -6.69 6.21
C SER A 28 5.17 -6.99 5.39
N SER A 29 5.49 -8.28 5.20
CA SER A 29 6.73 -8.70 4.56
C SER A 29 6.80 -8.24 3.09
N PRO A 30 8.01 -7.91 2.59
CA PRO A 30 8.19 -7.61 1.17
C PRO A 30 7.73 -8.74 0.24
N TYR A 31 7.85 -9.99 0.69
CA TYR A 31 7.43 -11.17 -0.06
C TYR A 31 5.90 -11.22 -0.23
N ALA A 32 5.14 -11.06 0.87
CA ALA A 32 3.68 -11.01 0.81
C ALA A 32 3.19 -9.87 -0.09
N ALA A 33 3.84 -8.71 -0.02
CA ALA A 33 3.51 -7.55 -0.82
C ALA A 33 3.78 -7.76 -2.32
N MET A 34 4.84 -8.48 -2.67
CA MET A 34 5.16 -8.85 -4.05
C MET A 34 4.10 -9.79 -4.65
N LEU A 35 3.72 -10.85 -3.93
CA LEU A 35 2.67 -11.78 -4.38
C LEU A 35 1.34 -11.06 -4.57
N ALA A 36 0.97 -10.21 -3.61
CA ALA A 36 -0.25 -9.41 -3.71
C ALA A 36 -0.25 -8.49 -4.95
N ALA A 37 0.89 -7.87 -5.27
CA ALA A 37 1.02 -7.00 -6.43
C ALA A 37 0.92 -7.76 -7.77
N GLN A 38 1.46 -8.98 -7.85
CA GLN A 38 1.35 -9.83 -9.03
C GLN A 38 -0.12 -10.17 -9.32
N ASP A 39 -0.88 -10.59 -8.30
CA ASP A 39 -2.30 -10.93 -8.48
C ASP A 39 -3.16 -9.73 -8.84
N VAL A 40 -2.86 -8.56 -8.28
CA VAL A 40 -3.52 -7.31 -8.68
C VAL A 40 -3.25 -7.01 -10.14
N ALA A 41 -2.01 -7.14 -10.60
CA ALA A 41 -1.67 -6.88 -11.99
C ALA A 41 -2.37 -7.85 -12.96
N THR A 42 -2.47 -9.14 -12.61
CA THR A 42 -3.22 -10.12 -13.40
C THR A 42 -4.69 -9.73 -13.51
N ARG A 43 -5.35 -9.42 -12.39
CA ARG A 43 -6.75 -8.99 -12.39
C ARG A 43 -6.96 -7.67 -13.14
N CYS A 44 -6.03 -6.72 -13.02
CA CYS A 44 -6.10 -5.47 -13.78
C CYS A 44 -6.01 -5.72 -15.29
N LYS A 45 -5.18 -6.66 -15.74
CA LYS A 45 -5.09 -7.05 -17.16
C LYS A 45 -6.36 -7.72 -17.65
N GLU A 46 -6.97 -8.60 -16.86
CA GLU A 46 -8.26 -9.23 -17.19
C GLU A 46 -9.37 -8.19 -17.35
N LEU A 47 -9.34 -7.12 -16.54
CA LEU A 47 -10.25 -5.98 -16.63
C LEU A 47 -9.89 -4.98 -17.74
N GLY A 48 -8.83 -5.21 -18.51
CA GLY A 48 -8.39 -4.32 -19.59
C GLY A 48 -7.65 -3.05 -19.15
N ILE A 49 -7.23 -2.96 -17.88
CA ILE A 49 -6.50 -1.81 -17.33
C ILE A 49 -5.01 -1.97 -17.66
N THR A 50 -4.46 -1.00 -18.39
CA THR A 50 -3.07 -1.06 -18.87
C THR A 50 -2.10 -0.17 -18.10
N ALA A 51 -2.61 0.85 -17.42
CA ALA A 51 -1.83 1.84 -16.69
C ALA A 51 -2.43 2.18 -15.32
N LEU A 52 -1.58 2.50 -14.35
CA LEU A 52 -2.00 2.86 -12.99
C LEU A 52 -1.26 4.11 -12.51
N HIS A 53 -2.01 5.02 -11.87
CA HIS A 53 -1.45 6.06 -11.02
C HIS A 53 -1.25 5.51 -9.61
N ILE A 54 -0.06 5.72 -9.04
CA ILE A 54 0.30 5.17 -7.73
C ILE A 54 0.18 6.25 -6.68
N LYS A 55 -0.69 6.01 -5.69
CA LYS A 55 -0.77 6.80 -4.47
C LYS A 55 -0.17 6.00 -3.32
N LEU A 56 1.05 6.38 -2.91
CA LEU A 56 1.75 5.79 -1.78
C LEU A 56 1.19 6.37 -0.48
N ARG A 57 0.92 5.51 0.51
CA ARG A 57 0.36 5.94 1.78
C ARG A 57 0.96 5.17 2.95
N ALA A 58 1.61 5.87 3.87
CA ALA A 58 1.91 5.36 5.20
C ALA A 58 0.70 5.52 6.14
N THR A 59 0.78 4.97 7.35
CA THR A 59 -0.30 5.07 8.34
C THR A 59 -0.64 6.54 8.66
N GLY A 60 0.38 7.39 8.76
CA GLY A 60 0.24 8.84 8.89
C GLY A 60 -0.48 9.30 10.17
N GLY A 61 -0.94 10.55 10.17
CA GLY A 61 -1.54 11.19 11.33
C GLY A 61 -0.57 11.22 12.51
N ASN A 62 -1.02 10.70 13.65
CA ASN A 62 -0.22 10.61 14.87
C ASN A 62 0.69 9.37 14.93
N LYS A 63 0.62 8.49 13.92
CA LYS A 63 1.42 7.26 13.85
C LYS A 63 2.65 7.50 12.97
N THR A 64 3.22 6.42 12.45
CA THR A 64 4.38 6.47 11.56
C THR A 64 4.00 7.08 10.21
N LYS A 65 4.76 8.09 9.80
CA LYS A 65 4.68 8.73 8.49
C LYS A 65 5.54 8.01 7.44
N THR A 66 6.42 7.12 7.88
CA THR A 66 7.26 6.31 7.00
C THR A 66 6.44 5.16 6.40
N PRO A 67 6.45 4.98 5.07
CA PRO A 67 5.84 3.83 4.43
C PRO A 67 6.44 2.51 4.96
N GLY A 68 5.61 1.46 5.00
CA GLY A 68 6.04 0.15 5.47
C GLY A 68 7.02 -0.56 4.52
N PRO A 69 7.71 -1.62 4.99
CA PRO A 69 8.75 -2.31 4.22
C PRO A 69 8.23 -2.95 2.92
N GLY A 70 6.97 -3.37 2.87
CA GLY A 70 6.35 -3.93 1.66
C GLY A 70 6.07 -2.93 0.54
N ALA A 71 6.14 -1.62 0.80
CA ALA A 71 5.67 -0.62 -0.15
C ALA A 71 6.53 -0.55 -1.42
N GLN A 72 7.86 -0.50 -1.27
CA GLN A 72 8.78 -0.45 -2.40
C GLN A 72 8.81 -1.78 -3.17
N ALA A 73 8.71 -2.90 -2.47
CA ALA A 73 8.66 -4.23 -3.10
C ALA A 73 7.43 -4.40 -3.99
N ALA A 74 6.28 -3.92 -3.52
CA ALA A 74 5.03 -4.01 -4.26
C ALA A 74 5.02 -3.09 -5.49
N LEU A 75 5.58 -1.88 -5.39
CA LEU A 75 5.75 -0.97 -6.54
C LEU A 75 6.65 -1.59 -7.61
N ARG A 76 7.79 -2.17 -7.20
CA ARG A 76 8.69 -2.90 -8.10
C ARG A 76 7.99 -4.09 -8.75
N ALA A 77 7.14 -4.81 -8.02
CA ALA A 77 6.39 -5.95 -8.54
C ALA A 77 5.37 -5.55 -9.60
N LEU A 78 4.65 -4.43 -9.41
CA LEU A 78 3.74 -3.87 -10.41
C LEU A 78 4.46 -3.43 -11.70
N ALA A 79 5.66 -2.84 -11.56
CA ALA A 79 6.48 -2.50 -12.72
C ALA A 79 6.90 -3.76 -13.50
N ARG A 80 7.38 -4.79 -12.79
CA ARG A 80 7.83 -6.06 -13.39
C ARG A 80 6.70 -6.87 -14.03
N SER A 81 5.48 -6.75 -13.54
CA SER A 81 4.32 -7.42 -14.14
C SER A 81 3.84 -6.74 -15.43
N GLY A 82 4.50 -5.67 -15.88
CA GLY A 82 4.23 -5.01 -17.16
C GLY A 82 3.10 -3.98 -17.11
N MET A 83 2.70 -3.52 -15.93
CA MET A 83 1.76 -2.40 -15.80
C MET A 83 2.49 -1.09 -16.10
N LYS A 84 1.88 -0.21 -16.91
CA LYS A 84 2.44 1.13 -17.14
C LYS A 84 2.23 1.99 -15.90
N ILE A 85 3.32 2.42 -15.27
CA ILE A 85 3.27 3.28 -14.10
C ILE A 85 3.20 4.74 -14.56
N GLY A 86 2.12 5.42 -14.19
CA GLY A 86 1.97 6.86 -14.42
C GLY A 86 2.61 7.66 -13.28
N ARG A 87 1.92 8.72 -12.85
CA ARG A 87 2.32 9.52 -11.69
C ARG A 87 2.40 8.68 -10.41
N ILE A 88 3.45 8.94 -9.63
CA ILE A 88 3.64 8.41 -8.28
C ILE A 88 3.56 9.60 -7.32
N GLU A 89 2.66 9.53 -6.34
CA GLU A 89 2.43 10.58 -5.35
C GLU A 89 2.41 9.99 -3.95
N ASP A 90 3.06 10.64 -2.99
CA ASP A 90 2.91 10.31 -1.57
C ASP A 90 1.72 11.09 -0.98
N VAL A 91 0.68 10.36 -0.62
CA VAL A 91 -0.56 10.88 -0.01
C VAL A 91 -0.67 10.48 1.46
N THR A 92 0.47 10.24 2.12
CA THR A 92 0.52 10.02 3.56
C THR A 92 -0.13 11.21 4.27
N PRO A 93 -1.18 10.99 5.10
CA PRO A 93 -1.88 12.10 5.74
C PRO A 93 -0.97 12.77 6.77
N ILE A 94 -0.58 14.02 6.48
CA ILE A 94 0.16 14.90 7.38
C ILE A 94 -0.82 15.88 7.99
N PRO A 95 -1.10 15.79 9.30
CA PRO A 95 -2.05 16.69 9.93
C PRO A 95 -1.37 18.05 10.19
N SER A 96 -2.11 19.15 10.01
CA SER A 96 -1.62 20.52 10.28
C SER A 96 -1.24 20.71 11.75
N ASP A 97 -2.04 20.12 12.65
CA ASP A 97 -1.74 19.93 14.06
C ASP A 97 -2.09 18.49 14.47
N SER A 98 -1.40 17.93 15.46
CA SER A 98 -1.52 16.52 15.82
C SER A 98 -2.25 16.32 17.15
N THR A 99 -3.14 15.34 17.22
CA THR A 99 -3.69 14.92 18.52
C THR A 99 -2.65 14.09 19.29
N ARG A 100 -2.90 13.85 20.59
CA ARG A 100 -1.95 13.13 21.45
C ARG A 100 -1.66 11.72 20.90
N ARG A 101 -0.38 11.35 20.79
CA ARG A 101 0.04 9.98 20.41
C ARG A 101 -0.36 8.94 21.47
N LYS A 102 -0.55 7.68 21.05
CA LYS A 102 -0.98 6.58 21.94
C LYS A 102 -0.01 6.33 23.11
N SER A 103 1.29 6.55 22.92
CA SER A 103 2.27 6.36 24.00
C SER A 103 2.15 7.43 25.07
N GLY A 104 2.43 7.08 26.33
CA GLY A 104 2.53 8.06 27.42
C GLY A 104 3.61 9.10 27.17
N ARG A 105 3.72 10.11 28.07
CA ARG A 105 4.73 11.19 27.97
C ARG A 105 6.16 10.66 27.79
N ARG A 106 6.45 9.49 28.38
CA ARG A 106 7.76 8.84 28.36
C ARG A 106 7.96 7.86 27.20
N GLY A 107 7.01 7.77 26.26
CA GLY A 107 7.06 6.87 25.12
C GLY A 107 6.78 5.40 25.45
N ARG A 108 6.97 4.53 24.45
CA ARG A 108 6.98 3.07 24.65
C ARG A 108 8.34 2.70 25.24
N ARG A 109 8.34 2.15 26.44
CA ARG A 109 9.51 1.54 27.09
C ARG A 109 9.35 0.05 26.85
N LEU A 110 10.26 -0.53 26.07
CA LEU A 110 10.28 -1.97 25.81
C LEU A 110 10.42 -2.73 27.12
#